data_AF-A0A7V8BVN0-F1
#
_entry.id   AF-A0A7V8BVN0-F1
#
_cell.length_a   1.000
_cell.length_b   1.000
_cell.length_c   1.000
_cell.angle_alpha   90.00
_cell.angle_beta   90.00
_cell.angle_gamma   90.00
#
_symmetry.space_group_name_H-M   'P 1'
#
loop_
_entity.id
_entity.type
_entity.pdbx_description
1 polymer ?
#
loop_
_entity_poly.entity_id
_entity_poly.type
_entity_poly.pdbx_seq_one_letter_code
_entity_poly.pdbx_strand_id
1 'polypeptide(L)'
;MSTEIELNPIDFITVGTVGPKGRRVFYLQAGRTSRVVSLTLEKEQARALGDAIKELLDDLNERYPDTQEKPVNLADLNLELRDPIEPEFRIAQIGLGYDEVRNQVVIVVQEMVVLEEDDDPDLVNPGVARFWGTREQFRALSLWIAKVIEKGRANPKTNGRVIYYWT
;
A
#
# COMPACT_ATOMS: atom_id res chain seq x y z
N MET A 1 -23.11 -4.90 6.25
CA MET A 1 -23.04 -3.48 5.84
C MET A 1 -21.71 -3.29 5.16
N SER A 2 -21.67 -2.73 3.95
CA SER A 2 -20.44 -2.50 3.21
C SER A 2 -19.69 -1.29 3.76
N THR A 3 -18.41 -1.45 4.07
CA THR A 3 -17.57 -0.37 4.59
C THR A 3 -17.15 0.56 3.45
N GLU A 4 -17.67 1.79 3.42
CA GLU A 4 -17.19 2.83 2.49
C GLU A 4 -16.31 3.84 3.21
N ILE A 5 -15.06 3.97 2.75
CA ILE A 5 -14.06 4.87 3.32
C ILE A 5 -13.54 5.79 2.23
N GLU A 6 -13.54 7.09 2.49
CA GLU A 6 -12.88 8.06 1.63
C GLU A 6 -12.06 9.04 2.45
N LEU A 7 -10.78 9.16 2.10
CA LEU A 7 -9.88 10.19 2.60
C LEU A 7 -9.45 11.08 1.44
N ASN A 8 -9.99 12.29 1.38
CA ASN A 8 -9.70 13.28 0.35
C ASN A 8 -9.50 14.69 0.93
N PRO A 9 -8.27 15.23 0.95
CA PRO A 9 -6.99 14.53 0.70
C PRO A 9 -6.54 13.71 1.92
N ILE A 10 -5.55 12.86 1.72
CA ILE A 10 -4.76 12.21 2.79
C ILE A 10 -3.67 13.14 3.30
N ASP A 11 -3.42 13.09 4.61
CA ASP A 11 -2.26 13.75 5.21
C ASP A 11 -1.01 12.86 5.07
N PHE A 12 -1.20 11.54 5.10
CA PHE A 12 -0.14 10.56 4.87
C PHE A 12 -0.68 9.27 4.29
N ILE A 13 0.23 8.52 3.66
CA ILE A 13 0.02 7.14 3.23
C ILE A 13 1.33 6.38 3.36
N THR A 14 1.26 5.12 3.79
CA THR A 14 2.43 4.26 3.95
C THR A 14 2.07 2.79 3.79
N VAL A 15 3.07 1.99 3.46
CA VAL A 15 3.03 0.54 3.62
C VAL A 15 4.05 0.13 4.67
N GLY A 16 3.65 -0.75 5.58
CA GLY A 16 4.56 -1.27 6.61
C GLY A 16 4.29 -2.74 6.91
N THR A 17 5.08 -3.29 7.83
CA THR A 17 4.94 -4.69 8.25
C THR A 17 5.08 -4.85 9.75
N VAL A 18 4.27 -5.72 10.34
CA VAL A 18 4.38 -6.14 11.74
C VAL A 18 4.72 -7.64 11.80
N GLY A 19 5.55 -8.02 12.78
CA GLY A 19 5.90 -9.41 13.05
C GLY A 19 7.30 -9.84 12.57
N PRO A 20 7.73 -11.07 12.94
CA PRO A 20 9.06 -11.56 12.64
C PRO A 20 9.23 -11.88 11.16
N LYS A 21 10.49 -11.90 10.70
CA LYS A 21 10.84 -12.24 9.31
C LYS A 21 10.25 -13.61 8.93
N GLY A 22 9.56 -13.68 7.79
CA GLY A 22 8.87 -14.89 7.32
C GLY A 22 7.43 -15.05 7.82
N ARG A 23 6.99 -14.28 8.82
CA ARG A 23 5.59 -14.23 9.30
C ARG A 23 5.10 -12.78 9.42
N ARG A 24 5.57 -11.92 8.52
CA ARG A 24 5.19 -10.50 8.50
C ARG A 24 3.79 -10.35 7.92
N VAL A 25 2.95 -9.58 8.60
CA VAL A 25 1.71 -9.07 8.05
C VAL A 25 2.00 -7.70 7.46
N PHE A 26 1.58 -7.46 6.21
CA PHE A 26 1.72 -6.17 5.55
C PHE A 26 0.46 -5.34 5.77
N TYR A 27 0.65 -4.04 5.93
CA TYR A 27 -0.43 -3.07 6.08
C TYR A 27 -0.26 -1.91 5.10
N LEU A 28 -1.35 -1.47 4.49
CA LEU A 28 -1.49 -0.18 3.85
C LEU A 28 -2.20 0.72 4.86
N GLN A 29 -1.58 1.83 5.23
CA GLN A 29 -2.15 2.78 6.17
C GLN A 29 -2.21 4.16 5.55
N ALA A 30 -3.35 4.82 5.67
CA ALA A 30 -3.54 6.21 5.28
C ALA A 30 -4.29 6.94 6.39
N GLY A 31 -4.16 8.26 6.45
CA GLY A 31 -4.94 9.01 7.43
C GLY A 31 -5.14 10.46 7.07
N ARG A 32 -6.11 11.05 7.75
CA ARG A 32 -6.52 12.45 7.64
C ARG A 32 -6.96 12.95 9.00
N THR A 33 -6.37 14.03 9.47
CA THR A 33 -6.61 14.67 10.77
C THR A 33 -6.50 13.64 11.89
N SER A 34 -7.61 13.23 12.51
CA SER A 34 -7.65 12.27 13.61
C SER A 34 -8.01 10.85 13.17
N ARG A 35 -8.30 10.61 11.88
CA ARG A 35 -8.67 9.30 11.36
C ARG A 35 -7.47 8.62 10.73
N VAL A 36 -7.16 7.42 11.20
CA VAL A 36 -6.19 6.51 10.59
C VAL A 36 -6.96 5.28 10.11
N VAL A 37 -6.72 4.90 8.87
CA VAL A 37 -7.30 3.72 8.22
C VAL A 37 -6.17 2.76 7.95
N SER A 38 -6.26 1.56 8.50
CA SER A 38 -5.31 0.48 8.24
C SER A 38 -6.01 -0.62 7.45
N LEU A 39 -5.33 -1.21 6.47
CA LEU A 39 -5.83 -2.32 5.66
C LEU A 39 -4.74 -3.38 5.55
N THR A 40 -5.10 -4.65 5.56
CA THR A 40 -4.13 -5.73 5.31
C THR A 40 -4.01 -6.00 3.83
N LEU A 41 -2.79 -6.22 3.35
CA LEU A 41 -2.51 -6.59 1.97
C LEU A 41 -1.44 -7.68 1.90
N GLU A 42 -1.34 -8.36 0.77
CA GLU A 42 -0.26 -9.29 0.51
C GLU A 42 1.02 -8.57 0.09
N LYS A 43 2.17 -9.23 0.31
CA LYS A 43 3.48 -8.70 -0.12
C LYS A 43 3.54 -8.44 -1.62
N GLU A 44 2.92 -9.30 -2.43
CA GLU A 44 2.92 -9.18 -3.88
C GLU A 44 1.99 -8.05 -4.34
N GLN A 45 0.84 -7.85 -3.68
CA GLN A 45 -0.01 -6.68 -3.88
C GLN A 45 0.73 -5.38 -3.53
N ALA A 46 1.48 -5.35 -2.42
CA ALA A 46 2.31 -4.20 -2.08
C ALA A 46 3.36 -3.92 -3.17
N ARG A 47 4.03 -4.95 -3.70
CA ARG A 47 5.00 -4.79 -4.81
C ARG A 47 4.34 -4.18 -6.04
N ALA A 48 3.26 -4.81 -6.49
CA ALA A 48 2.53 -4.38 -7.67
C ALA A 48 2.03 -2.94 -7.53
N LEU A 49 1.56 -2.56 -6.34
CA LEU A 49 1.15 -1.18 -6.06
C LEU A 49 2.32 -0.19 -6.22
N GLY A 50 3.49 -0.49 -5.65
CA GLY A 50 4.66 0.37 -5.78
C GLY A 50 5.09 0.55 -7.24
N ASP A 51 5.16 -0.56 -7.97
CA ASP A 51 5.56 -0.56 -9.39
C ASP A 51 4.53 0.21 -10.26
N ALA A 52 3.24 -0.02 -10.04
CA ALA A 52 2.17 0.65 -10.80
C ALA A 52 2.08 2.16 -10.50
N ILE A 53 2.34 2.58 -9.25
CA ILE A 53 2.43 4.02 -8.92
C ILE A 53 3.63 4.64 -9.66
N LYS A 54 4.79 3.97 -9.65
CA LYS A 54 5.97 4.48 -10.34
C LYS A 54 5.67 4.69 -11.83
N GLU A 55 5.11 3.67 -12.49
CA GLU A 55 4.75 3.73 -13.91
C GLU A 55 3.75 4.85 -14.20
N LEU A 56 2.67 4.95 -13.42
CA LEU A 56 1.68 6.04 -13.57
C LEU A 56 2.34 7.42 -13.47
N LEU A 57 3.20 7.65 -12.48
CA LEU A 57 3.83 8.95 -12.28
C LEU A 57 4.88 9.27 -13.36
N ASP A 58 5.60 8.27 -13.84
CA ASP A 58 6.56 8.44 -14.95
C ASP A 58 5.80 8.87 -16.22
N ASP A 59 4.69 8.20 -16.56
CA ASP A 59 3.80 8.58 -17.66
C ASP A 59 3.23 10.00 -17.50
N LEU A 60 2.79 10.36 -16.30
CA LEU A 60 2.26 11.70 -16.02
C LEU A 60 3.33 12.80 -16.14
N ASN A 61 4.58 12.48 -15.86
CA ASN A 61 5.71 13.41 -15.99
C ASN A 61 6.13 13.62 -17.45
N GLU A 62 5.95 12.61 -18.29
CA GLU A 62 6.11 12.73 -19.74
C GLU A 62 4.97 13.56 -20.37
N ARG A 63 3.72 13.32 -19.95
CA ARG A 63 2.55 14.04 -20.48
C ARG A 63 2.47 15.49 -19.99
N TYR A 64 2.87 15.74 -18.73
CA TYR A 64 2.71 17.03 -18.07
C TYR A 64 4.03 17.53 -17.44
N PRO A 65 5.03 17.88 -18.27
CA PRO A 65 6.38 18.22 -17.81
C PRO A 65 6.43 19.44 -16.88
N ASP A 66 5.48 20.37 -17.01
CA ASP A 66 5.41 21.58 -16.16
C ASP A 66 4.83 21.29 -14.76
N THR A 67 4.32 20.08 -14.52
CA THR A 67 3.67 19.67 -13.25
C THR A 67 4.38 18.51 -12.56
N GLN A 68 5.65 18.28 -12.91
CA GLN A 68 6.45 17.23 -12.31
C GLN A 68 6.55 17.41 -10.80
N GLU A 69 6.42 16.32 -10.07
CA GLU A 69 6.60 16.33 -8.64
C GLU A 69 8.04 16.66 -8.25
N LYS A 70 8.21 17.30 -7.10
CA LYS A 70 9.54 17.57 -6.57
C LYS A 70 10.26 16.26 -6.22
N PRO A 71 11.61 16.21 -6.34
CA PRO A 71 12.38 15.08 -5.86
C PRO A 71 12.06 14.75 -4.40
N VAL A 72 11.74 13.49 -4.12
CA VAL A 72 11.40 13.03 -2.78
C VAL A 72 12.64 12.52 -2.06
N ASN A 73 12.95 13.08 -0.90
CA ASN A 73 13.92 12.51 0.03
C ASN A 73 13.22 11.73 1.15
N LEU A 74 13.28 10.40 1.08
CA LEU A 74 12.64 9.54 2.08
C LEU A 74 13.21 9.70 3.51
N ALA A 75 14.42 10.23 3.67
CA ALA A 75 15.00 10.44 5.00
C ALA A 75 14.27 11.52 5.81
N ASP A 76 13.58 12.43 5.12
CA ASP A 76 12.86 13.54 5.72
C ASP A 76 11.41 13.21 6.07
N LEU A 77 10.95 11.99 5.73
CA LEU A 77 9.57 11.56 5.88
C LEU A 77 9.43 10.48 6.95
N ASN A 78 8.47 10.66 7.87
CA ASN A 78 8.03 9.58 8.75
C ASN A 78 6.96 8.73 8.05
N LEU A 79 7.41 7.58 7.52
CA LEU A 79 6.58 6.60 6.82
C LEU A 79 6.38 5.32 7.65
N GLU A 80 6.62 5.36 8.96
CA GLU A 80 6.30 4.24 9.83
C GLU A 80 4.79 4.08 10.03
N LEU A 81 4.35 2.87 10.35
CA LEU A 81 2.96 2.62 10.75
C LEU A 81 2.68 3.34 12.07
N ARG A 82 1.46 3.82 12.22
CA ARG A 82 0.99 4.51 13.41
C ARG A 82 0.06 3.60 14.20
N ASP A 83 0.22 3.62 15.52
CA ASP A 83 -0.67 2.91 16.44
C ASP A 83 -1.99 3.67 16.67
N PRO A 84 -3.11 2.96 16.92
CA PRO A 84 -3.23 1.50 16.86
C PRO A 84 -3.32 0.97 15.42
N ILE A 85 -2.72 -0.19 15.16
CA ILE A 85 -2.80 -0.88 13.86
C ILE A 85 -3.98 -1.86 13.90
N GLU A 86 -5.18 -1.34 13.67
CA GLU A 86 -6.43 -2.10 13.61
C GLU A 86 -6.95 -2.09 12.16
N PRO A 87 -6.80 -3.21 11.42
CA PRO A 87 -7.20 -3.23 10.01
C PRO A 87 -8.72 -3.28 9.84
N GLU A 88 -9.25 -2.40 9.00
CA GLU A 88 -10.68 -2.36 8.65
C GLU A 88 -11.07 -3.60 7.83
N PHE A 89 -10.22 -3.98 6.86
CA PHE A 89 -10.40 -5.19 6.06
C PHE A 89 -9.11 -5.67 5.37
N ARG A 90 -9.20 -6.83 4.70
CA ARG A 90 -8.17 -7.38 3.82
C ARG A 90 -8.43 -6.98 2.38
N ILE A 91 -7.39 -6.53 1.68
CA ILE A 91 -7.49 -6.06 0.30
C ILE A 91 -7.57 -7.26 -0.66
N ALA A 92 -8.61 -7.28 -1.49
CA ALA A 92 -8.69 -8.16 -2.67
C ALA A 92 -8.08 -7.50 -3.91
N GLN A 93 -8.48 -6.26 -4.19
CA GLN A 93 -8.11 -5.55 -5.42
C GLN A 93 -7.63 -4.14 -5.11
N ILE A 94 -6.69 -3.66 -5.94
CA ILE A 94 -6.15 -2.30 -5.87
C ILE A 94 -6.23 -1.69 -7.27
N GLY A 95 -6.86 -0.53 -7.38
CA GLY A 95 -6.90 0.31 -8.57
C GLY A 95 -6.18 1.64 -8.32
N LEU A 96 -5.65 2.21 -9.41
CA LEU A 96 -5.06 3.55 -9.43
C LEU A 96 -5.83 4.43 -10.40
N GLY A 97 -6.02 5.69 -10.03
CA GLY A 97 -6.60 6.71 -10.89
C GLY A 97 -5.86 8.04 -10.74
N TYR A 98 -6.09 8.93 -11.70
CA TYR A 98 -5.54 10.28 -11.70
C TYR A 98 -6.63 11.27 -12.11
N ASP A 99 -6.79 12.33 -11.33
CA ASP A 99 -7.64 13.48 -11.62
C ASP A 99 -6.76 14.62 -12.14
N GLU A 100 -6.87 14.89 -13.44
CA GLU A 100 -6.08 15.92 -14.14
C GLU A 100 -6.43 17.32 -13.67
N VAL A 101 -7.70 17.57 -13.35
CA VAL A 101 -8.20 18.90 -12.96
C VAL A 101 -7.65 19.29 -11.59
N ARG A 102 -7.60 18.33 -10.66
CA ARG A 102 -7.09 18.54 -9.29
C ARG A 102 -5.60 18.22 -9.13
N ASN A 103 -4.99 17.62 -10.15
CA ASN A 103 -3.66 17.05 -10.11
C ASN A 103 -3.46 16.07 -8.93
N GLN A 104 -4.43 15.18 -8.73
CA GLN A 104 -4.43 14.22 -7.63
C GLN A 104 -4.42 12.78 -8.14
N VAL A 105 -3.69 11.91 -7.46
CA VAL A 105 -3.76 10.47 -7.65
C VAL A 105 -4.72 9.88 -6.61
N VAL A 106 -5.44 8.83 -6.99
CA VAL A 106 -6.29 8.06 -6.09
C VAL A 106 -5.88 6.59 -6.10
N ILE A 107 -5.73 6.03 -4.91
CA ILE A 107 -5.76 4.58 -4.70
C ILE A 107 -7.20 4.19 -4.35
N VAL A 108 -7.75 3.22 -5.08
CA VAL A 108 -9.03 2.59 -4.77
C VAL A 108 -8.75 1.15 -4.37
N VAL A 109 -9.25 0.71 -3.22
CA VAL A 109 -9.07 -0.66 -2.74
C VAL A 109 -10.41 -1.28 -2.40
N GLN A 110 -10.55 -2.56 -2.74
CA GLN A 110 -11.74 -3.35 -2.45
C GLN A 110 -11.42 -4.46 -1.46
N GLU A 111 -12.36 -4.70 -0.56
CA GLU A 111 -12.33 -5.76 0.44
C GLU A 111 -12.39 -7.16 -0.19
N MET A 112 -11.63 -8.07 0.40
CA MET A 112 -11.76 -9.51 0.18
C MET A 112 -12.92 -10.03 1.00
N VAL A 113 -13.98 -10.42 0.30
CA VAL A 113 -15.12 -11.12 0.91
C VAL A 113 -14.96 -12.62 0.67
N VAL A 114 -15.14 -13.40 1.73
CA VAL A 114 -15.22 -14.86 1.65
C VAL A 114 -16.70 -15.22 1.62
N LEU A 115 -17.14 -15.84 0.53
CA LEU A 115 -18.50 -16.34 0.37
C LEU A 115 -18.61 -17.74 0.97
N GLU A 116 -19.65 -18.00 1.76
CA GLU A 116 -20.05 -19.34 2.17
C GLU A 116 -20.92 -20.01 1.09
N GLU A 117 -21.13 -21.34 1.17
CA GLU A 117 -21.86 -22.09 0.13
C GLU A 117 -23.31 -21.59 -0.09
N ASP A 118 -23.91 -20.98 0.93
CA ASP A 118 -25.27 -20.45 0.90
C ASP A 118 -25.33 -18.94 0.60
N ASP A 119 -24.18 -18.27 0.40
CA ASP A 119 -24.16 -16.84 0.08
C ASP A 119 -24.53 -16.59 -1.39
N ASP A 120 -25.45 -15.65 -1.62
CA ASP A 120 -25.70 -15.11 -2.95
C ASP A 120 -24.63 -14.06 -3.30
N PRO A 121 -23.75 -14.31 -4.27
CA PRO A 121 -22.68 -13.38 -4.65
C PRO A 121 -23.22 -12.02 -5.10
N ASP A 122 -24.46 -11.95 -5.63
CA ASP A 122 -25.07 -10.70 -6.08
C ASP A 122 -25.56 -9.83 -4.91
N LEU A 123 -25.67 -10.38 -3.70
CA LEU A 123 -26.06 -9.66 -2.49
C LEU A 123 -24.85 -9.23 -1.65
N VAL A 124 -23.65 -9.65 -2.02
CA VAL A 124 -22.42 -9.29 -1.32
C VAL A 124 -21.86 -7.97 -1.84
N ASN A 125 -21.81 -6.98 -0.95
CA ASN A 125 -21.24 -5.68 -1.26
C ASN A 125 -19.89 -5.50 -0.52
N PRO A 126 -18.75 -5.67 -1.20
CA PRO A 126 -17.43 -5.55 -0.57
C PRO A 126 -17.18 -4.11 -0.10
N GLY A 127 -16.50 -3.95 1.03
CA GLY A 127 -15.99 -2.65 1.44
C GLY A 127 -15.07 -2.02 0.39
N VAL A 128 -15.09 -0.69 0.31
CA VAL A 128 -14.26 0.09 -0.60
C VAL A 128 -13.61 1.23 0.16
N ALA A 129 -12.29 1.41 -0.01
CA ALA A 129 -11.58 2.60 0.47
C ALA A 129 -10.95 3.39 -0.69
N ARG A 130 -11.01 4.72 -0.60
CA ARG A 130 -10.41 5.65 -1.56
C ARG A 130 -9.47 6.61 -0.85
N PHE A 131 -8.23 6.67 -1.30
CA PHE A 131 -7.19 7.54 -0.74
C PHE A 131 -6.68 8.48 -1.81
N TRP A 132 -7.01 9.77 -1.69
CA TRP A 132 -6.61 10.81 -2.63
C TRP A 132 -5.42 11.60 -2.09
N GLY A 133 -4.42 11.84 -2.92
CA GLY A 133 -3.18 12.51 -2.52
C GLY A 133 -2.41 13.11 -3.69
N THR A 134 -1.32 13.78 -3.38
CA THR A 134 -0.47 14.43 -4.40
C THR A 134 0.48 13.44 -5.07
N ARG A 135 0.98 13.78 -6.26
CA ARG A 135 2.01 13.00 -6.97
C ARG A 135 3.23 12.75 -6.08
N GLU A 136 3.67 13.74 -5.30
CA GLU A 136 4.78 13.62 -4.34
C GLU A 136 4.51 12.55 -3.27
N GLN A 137 3.31 12.52 -2.68
CA GLN A 137 2.95 11.54 -1.65
C GLN A 137 2.99 10.12 -2.21
N PHE A 138 2.48 9.92 -3.43
CA PHE A 138 2.52 8.61 -4.08
C PHE A 138 3.92 8.24 -4.58
N ARG A 139 4.73 9.20 -5.04
CA ARG A 139 6.15 8.97 -5.35
C ARG A 139 6.91 8.49 -4.10
N ALA A 140 6.68 9.13 -2.97
CA ALA A 140 7.23 8.72 -1.68
C ALA A 140 6.79 7.30 -1.31
N LEU A 141 5.50 7.01 -1.45
CA LEU A 141 4.94 5.68 -1.18
C LEU A 141 5.58 4.59 -2.05
N SER A 142 5.70 4.82 -3.36
CA SER A 142 6.35 3.90 -4.30
C SER A 142 7.78 3.57 -3.88
N LEU A 143 8.60 4.60 -3.63
CA LEU A 143 9.99 4.42 -3.20
C LEU A 143 10.09 3.71 -1.84
N TRP A 144 9.15 4.00 -0.93
CA TRP A 144 9.10 3.39 0.38
C TRP A 144 8.71 1.91 0.33
N ILE A 145 7.70 1.56 -0.47
CA ILE A 145 7.29 0.16 -0.72
C ILE A 145 8.48 -0.67 -1.17
N ALA A 146 9.27 -0.18 -2.14
CA ALA A 146 10.47 -0.87 -2.60
C ALA A 146 11.43 -1.19 -1.44
N LYS A 147 11.70 -0.22 -0.56
CA LYS A 147 12.55 -0.41 0.64
C LYS A 147 11.95 -1.41 1.64
N VAL A 148 10.65 -1.36 1.90
CA VAL A 148 9.96 -2.28 2.83
C VAL A 148 10.06 -3.72 2.33
N ILE A 149 9.88 -3.93 1.02
CA ILE A 149 9.94 -5.24 0.38
C ILE A 149 11.37 -5.80 0.39
N GLU A 150 12.38 -4.96 0.11
CA GLU A 150 13.80 -5.36 0.17
C GLU A 150 14.22 -5.76 1.58
N LYS A 151 13.84 -4.99 2.61
CA LYS A 151 14.06 -5.34 4.02
C LYS A 151 13.34 -6.64 4.43
N GLY A 152 12.38 -7.11 3.62
CA GLY A 152 11.70 -8.40 3.76
C GLY A 152 12.38 -9.59 3.07
N ARG A 153 13.43 -9.39 2.26
CA ARG A 153 14.15 -10.51 1.61
C ARG A 153 14.85 -11.38 2.65
N ALA A 154 14.66 -12.69 2.57
CA ALA A 154 15.54 -13.66 3.23
C ALA A 154 16.97 -13.41 2.75
N ASN A 155 17.92 -13.27 3.68
CA ASN A 155 19.33 -13.27 3.32
C ASN A 155 19.70 -14.76 3.27
N PRO A 156 20.08 -15.34 2.11
CA PRO A 156 20.43 -16.75 2.02
C PRO A 156 21.56 -17.15 2.98
N LYS A 157 22.45 -16.19 3.33
CA LYS A 157 23.55 -16.40 4.28
C LYS A 157 23.11 -16.59 5.74
N THR A 158 21.88 -16.23 6.10
CA THR A 158 21.39 -16.29 7.48
C THR A 158 20.37 -17.42 7.70
N ASN A 159 19.78 -17.96 6.63
CA ASN A 159 18.73 -19.00 6.70
C ASN A 159 19.20 -20.41 6.28
N GLY A 160 20.46 -20.58 5.88
CA GLY A 160 21.03 -21.90 5.58
C GLY A 160 22.36 -22.10 6.31
N ARG A 161 22.34 -22.61 7.55
CA ARG A 161 23.54 -23.25 8.09
C ARG A 161 23.62 -24.64 7.46
N VAL A 162 24.55 -24.83 6.52
CA VAL A 162 24.99 -26.17 6.13
C VAL A 162 25.80 -26.71 7.30
N ILE A 163 25.28 -27.75 7.97
CA ILE A 163 26.01 -28.48 8.99
C ILE A 163 26.67 -29.65 8.29
N TYR A 164 27.99 -29.66 8.27
CA TYR A 164 28.74 -30.81 7.79
C TYR A 164 28.88 -31.82 8.93
N TYR A 165 28.42 -33.04 8.70
CA TYR A 165 28.69 -34.19 9.55
C TYR A 165 29.76 -35.04 8.89
N TRP A 166 30.95 -35.08 9.47
CA TRP A 166 31.89 -36.17 9.29
C TRP A 166 32.39 -36.62 10.68
N THR A 167 32.58 -37.93 10.80
CA THR A 167 33.06 -38.63 12.00
C THR A 167 34.58 -38.61 12.08
#